data_AF-A0A2V9G7L8-F1
#
_entry.id   AF-A0A2V9G7L8-F1
#
_cell.length_a   1.000
_cell.length_b   1.000
_cell.length_c   1.000
_cell.angle_alpha   90.00
_cell.angle_beta   90.00
_cell.angle_gamma   90.00
#
_symmetry.space_group_name_H-M   'P 1'
#
loop_
_entity.id
_entity.type
_entity.pdbx_description
1 polymer ?
#
loop_
_entity_poly.entity_id
_entity_poly.type
_entity_poly.pdbx_seq_one_letter_code
_entity_poly.pdbx_strand_id
1 'polypeptide(L)'
;MILRQLGVARREISLRERSRWLPFLMGVGAVSLILAAELSLVGFASSFENPSTGRLILVLDANDPQLQHRLGQVYNEIDPAESVRYLRRATELSRYSRLYWSDLASTCQSIGDTQCADQAT
;
A
#
# COMPACT_ATOMS: atom_id res chain seq x y z
N MET A 1 -52.79 -8.48 50.84
CA MET A 1 -52.53 -7.88 49.51
C MET A 1 -51.15 -7.22 49.55
N ILE A 2 -50.15 -7.86 48.92
CA ILE A 2 -48.75 -7.42 48.86
C ILE A 2 -48.45 -7.15 47.38
N LEU A 3 -48.26 -5.88 47.00
CA LEU A 3 -47.81 -5.53 45.65
C LEU A 3 -46.58 -4.62 45.72
N ARG A 4 -45.44 -5.33 45.78
CA ARG A 4 -44.17 -5.08 45.08
C ARG A 4 -43.88 -3.64 44.67
N GLN A 5 -42.98 -3.01 45.43
CA GLN A 5 -42.13 -1.94 44.94
C GLN A 5 -41.14 -2.51 43.91
N LEU A 6 -41.44 -2.37 42.62
CA LEU A 6 -40.45 -2.45 41.56
C LEU A 6 -39.98 -1.02 41.27
N GLY A 7 -39.17 -0.50 42.18
CA GLY A 7 -38.34 0.68 41.90
C GLY A 7 -37.31 0.29 40.85
N VAL A 8 -37.61 0.56 39.58
CA VAL A 8 -36.67 0.47 38.48
C VAL A 8 -35.47 1.34 38.86
N ALA A 9 -34.35 0.69 39.21
CA ALA A 9 -33.08 1.38 39.40
C ALA A 9 -32.67 1.96 38.05
N ARG A 10 -33.12 3.18 37.77
CA ARG A 10 -32.67 4.01 36.66
C ARG A 10 -31.21 4.33 36.95
N ARG A 11 -30.31 3.46 36.47
CA ARG A 11 -28.87 3.70 36.51
C ARG A 11 -28.60 4.80 35.49
N GLU A 12 -28.69 6.05 35.95
CA GLU A 12 -28.18 7.21 35.22
C GLU A 12 -26.66 7.06 35.16
N ILE A 13 -26.19 6.27 34.20
CA ILE A 13 -24.77 6.18 33.87
C ILE A 13 -24.43 7.55 33.30
N SER A 14 -23.82 8.39 34.14
CA SER A 14 -23.41 9.74 33.81
C SER A 14 -22.56 9.70 32.53
N LEU A 15 -23.14 10.18 31.42
CA LEU A 15 -22.46 10.33 30.12
C LEU A 15 -21.16 11.16 30.24
N ARG A 16 -21.03 11.95 31.31
CA ARG A 16 -19.84 12.74 31.65
C ARG A 16 -18.63 11.88 32.02
N GLU A 17 -18.80 10.74 32.67
CA GLU A 17 -17.67 9.84 32.97
C GLU A 17 -17.23 9.05 31.74
N ARG A 18 -18.19 8.63 30.90
CA ARG A 18 -17.90 7.93 29.63
C ARG A 18 -17.22 8.82 28.59
N SER A 19 -17.55 10.11 28.58
CA SER A 19 -16.97 11.09 27.67
C SER A 19 -15.49 11.38 27.95
N ARG A 20 -15.05 11.19 29.21
CA ARG A 20 -13.66 11.46 29.59
C ARG A 20 -12.66 10.51 28.93
N TRP A 21 -13.11 9.33 28.49
CA TRP A 21 -12.27 8.33 27.84
C TRP A 21 -12.35 8.37 26.32
N LEU A 22 -13.34 9.06 25.75
CA LEU A 22 -13.44 9.28 24.29
C LEU A 22 -12.19 9.89 23.66
N PRO A 23 -11.57 10.95 24.20
CA PRO A 23 -10.36 11.50 23.57
C PRO A 23 -9.18 10.54 23.65
N PHE A 24 -9.08 9.75 24.73
CA PHE A 24 -8.05 8.73 24.88
C PHE A 24 -8.25 7.59 23.86
N LEU A 25 -9.48 7.12 23.70
CA LEU A 25 -9.83 6.10 22.70
C LEU A 25 -9.67 6.63 21.27
N MET A 26 -9.97 7.90 21.01
CA MET A 26 -9.70 8.54 19.73
C MET A 26 -8.20 8.64 19.47
N GLY A 27 -7.40 9.04 20.46
CA GLY A 27 -5.95 9.14 20.32
C GLY A 27 -5.32 7.77 20.03
N VAL A 28 -5.66 6.75 20.80
CA VAL A 28 -5.21 5.37 20.57
C VAL A 28 -5.70 4.85 19.22
N GLY A 29 -6.97 5.09 18.88
CA GLY A 29 -7.54 4.72 17.59
C GLY A 29 -6.83 5.39 16.41
N ALA A 30 -6.54 6.68 16.51
CA ALA A 30 -5.84 7.44 15.48
C ALA A 30 -4.39 6.95 15.30
N VAL A 31 -3.66 6.69 16.39
CA VAL A 31 -2.30 6.14 16.32
C VAL A 31 -2.29 4.74 15.71
N SER A 32 -3.24 3.88 16.10
CA SER A 32 -3.39 2.55 15.50
C SER A 32 -3.74 2.62 14.00
N LEU A 33 -4.58 3.57 13.58
CA LEU A 33 -4.89 3.78 12.16
C LEU A 33 -3.69 4.30 11.37
N ILE A 34 -2.87 5.18 11.95
CA ILE A 34 -1.65 5.69 11.32
C ILE A 34 -0.65 4.53 11.10
N LEU A 35 -0.42 3.71 12.13
CA LEU A 35 0.47 2.54 12.02
C LEU A 35 -0.07 1.49 11.02
N ALA A 36 -1.38 1.28 10.98
CA ALA A 36 -2.01 0.41 9.99
C ALA A 36 -1.84 0.94 8.56
N ALA A 37 -1.89 2.26 8.36
CA ALA A 37 -1.69 2.88 7.06
C ALA A 37 -0.25 2.69 6.54
N GLU A 38 0.76 2.82 7.41
CA GLU A 38 2.16 2.57 7.03
C GLU A 38 2.41 1.10 6.65
N LEU A 39 1.82 0.15 7.38
CA LEU A 39 1.90 -1.28 7.03
C LEU A 39 1.12 -1.61 5.75
N SER A 40 0.03 -0.89 5.47
CA SER A 40 -0.77 -1.10 4.27
C SER A 40 -0.05 -0.62 3.02
N LEU A 41 0.75 0.46 3.09
CA LEU A 41 1.51 0.95 1.95
C LEU A 41 2.51 -0.09 1.42
N VAL A 42 3.21 -0.80 2.31
CA VAL A 42 4.09 -1.91 1.95
C VAL A 42 3.29 -3.09 1.37
N GLY A 43 2.11 -3.36 1.91
CA GLY A 43 1.20 -4.39 1.41
C GLY A 43 0.65 -4.10 0.00
N PHE A 44 0.25 -2.86 -0.28
CA PHE A 44 -0.28 -2.45 -1.58
C PHE A 44 0.76 -2.52 -2.69
N ALA A 45 2.01 -2.13 -2.42
CA ALA A 45 3.12 -2.26 -3.36
C ALA A 45 3.40 -3.73 -3.75
N SER A 46 2.97 -4.69 -2.93
CA SER A 46 3.18 -6.13 -3.15
C SER A 46 1.98 -6.89 -3.72
N SER A 47 0.79 -6.28 -3.87
CA SER A 47 -0.45 -7.08 -4.00
C SER A 47 -1.37 -6.75 -5.19
N PHE A 48 -1.08 -5.77 -6.04
CA PHE A 48 -1.97 -5.54 -7.20
C PHE A 48 -1.66 -6.51 -8.35
N GLU A 49 -2.70 -7.21 -8.81
CA GLU A 49 -2.68 -8.01 -10.04
C GLU A 49 -3.04 -7.18 -11.27
N ASN A 50 -3.84 -6.12 -11.09
CA ASN A 50 -4.38 -5.35 -12.22
C ASN A 50 -3.62 -4.03 -12.48
N PRO A 51 -3.30 -3.71 -13.75
CA PRO A 51 -2.58 -2.47 -14.10
C PRO A 51 -3.38 -1.19 -13.80
N SER A 52 -4.71 -1.26 -13.77
CA SER A 52 -5.59 -0.13 -13.44
C SER A 52 -5.45 0.27 -11.97
N THR A 53 -5.40 -0.71 -11.07
CA THR A 53 -5.20 -0.49 -9.63
C THR A 53 -3.80 0.07 -9.36
N GLY A 54 -2.76 -0.50 -9.98
CA GLY A 54 -1.39 0.01 -9.85
C GLY A 54 -1.26 1.46 -10.32
N ARG A 55 -1.89 1.83 -11.44
CA ARG A 55 -1.91 3.23 -11.93
C ARG A 55 -2.62 4.19 -10.99
N LEU A 56 -3.71 3.77 -10.34
CA LEU A 56 -4.40 4.60 -9.35
C LEU A 56 -3.51 4.85 -8.12
N ILE A 57 -2.79 3.84 -7.66
CA ILE A 57 -1.86 3.96 -6.52
C ILE A 57 -0.68 4.86 -6.89
N LEU A 58 -0.23 4.84 -8.14
CA LEU A 58 0.86 5.69 -8.62
C LEU A 58 0.52 7.18 -8.61
N VAL A 59 -0.77 7.53 -8.69
CA VAL A 59 -1.24 8.92 -8.48
C VAL A 59 -1.01 9.36 -7.03
N LEU A 60 -1.06 8.43 -6.08
CA LEU A 60 -0.88 8.70 -4.65
C LEU A 60 0.60 8.73 -4.26
N ASP A 61 1.41 7.80 -4.80
CA ASP A 61 2.85 7.78 -4.59
C ASP A 61 3.61 7.39 -5.87
N ALA A 62 3.98 8.40 -6.66
CA ALA A 62 4.68 8.21 -7.92
C ALA A 62 6.18 7.84 -7.75
N ASN A 63 6.74 8.03 -6.56
CA ASN A 63 8.18 7.89 -6.30
C ASN A 63 8.53 6.65 -5.48
N ASP A 64 7.57 5.76 -5.22
CA ASP A 64 7.84 4.46 -4.63
C ASP A 64 8.49 3.51 -5.65
N PRO A 65 9.76 3.11 -5.48
CA PRO A 65 10.43 2.18 -6.38
C PRO A 65 9.76 0.79 -6.41
N GLN A 66 9.15 0.33 -5.32
CA GLN A 66 8.46 -0.98 -5.29
C GLN A 66 7.21 -0.97 -6.14
N LEU A 67 6.43 0.11 -6.07
CA LEU A 67 5.24 0.28 -6.91
C LEU A 67 5.59 0.30 -8.40
N GLN A 68 6.63 1.06 -8.77
CA GLN A 68 7.14 1.12 -10.15
C GLN A 68 7.60 -0.27 -10.62
N HIS A 69 8.32 -1.00 -9.78
CA HIS A 69 8.79 -2.35 -10.08
C HIS A 69 7.63 -3.32 -10.33
N ARG A 70 6.60 -3.31 -9.48
CA ARG A 70 5.44 -4.19 -9.65
C ARG A 70 4.60 -3.82 -10.88
N LEU A 71 4.48 -2.53 -11.22
CA LEU A 71 3.84 -2.14 -12.48
C LEU A 71 4.60 -2.70 -13.68
N GLY A 72 5.93 -2.63 -13.62
CA GLY A 72 6.81 -3.31 -14.56
C GLY A 72 6.46 -4.79 -14.74
N GLN A 73 6.35 -5.53 -13.64
CA GLN A 73 5.99 -6.96 -13.67
C GLN A 73 4.60 -7.21 -14.27
N VAL A 74 3.58 -6.43 -13.86
CA VAL A 74 2.21 -6.57 -14.36
C VAL A 74 2.12 -6.24 -15.86
N TYR A 75 2.88 -5.25 -16.34
CA TYR A 75 2.91 -4.89 -17.75
C TYR A 75 3.75 -5.85 -18.61
N ASN A 76 4.60 -6.69 -18.01
CA ASN A 76 5.53 -7.55 -18.76
C ASN A 76 4.82 -8.48 -19.76
N GLU A 77 3.62 -8.95 -19.43
CA GLU A 77 2.82 -9.83 -20.31
C GLU A 77 1.83 -9.06 -21.21
N ILE A 78 1.54 -7.80 -20.89
CA ILE A 78 0.50 -6.99 -21.57
C ILE A 78 1.14 -6.09 -22.62
N ASP A 79 2.15 -5.33 -22.21
CA ASP A 79 2.93 -4.41 -23.02
C ASP A 79 4.38 -4.38 -22.50
N PRO A 80 5.26 -5.22 -23.06
CA PRO A 80 6.66 -5.29 -22.66
C PRO A 80 7.42 -3.96 -22.79
N ALA A 81 7.04 -3.09 -23.73
CA ALA A 81 7.70 -1.79 -23.88
C ALA A 81 7.36 -0.88 -22.69
N GLU A 82 6.11 -0.93 -22.23
CA GLU A 82 5.70 -0.16 -21.06
C GLU A 82 6.20 -0.76 -19.74
N SER A 83 6.36 -2.09 -19.69
CA SER A 83 7.09 -2.77 -18.63
C SER A 83 8.50 -2.22 -18.45
N VAL A 84 9.27 -2.09 -19.54
CA VAL A 84 10.62 -1.49 -19.52
C VAL A 84 10.61 -0.08 -18.95
N ARG A 85 9.60 0.74 -19.28
CA ARG A 85 9.51 2.12 -18.76
C ARG A 85 9.31 2.16 -17.24
N TYR A 86 8.43 1.33 -16.70
CA TYR A 86 8.22 1.24 -15.26
C TYR A 86 9.42 0.63 -14.52
N LEU A 87 10.01 -0.45 -15.06
CA LEU A 87 11.21 -1.08 -14.47
C LEU A 87 12.42 -0.13 -14.47
N ARG A 88 12.63 0.63 -15.54
CA ARG A 88 13.68 1.67 -15.59
C ARG A 88 13.45 2.75 -14.53
N ARG A 89 12.20 3.16 -14.31
CA ARG A 89 11.92 4.12 -13.24
C ARG A 89 12.22 3.54 -11.85
N ALA A 90 11.93 2.26 -11.63
CA ALA A 90 12.28 1.58 -10.39
C ALA A 90 13.80 1.53 -10.14
N THR A 91 14.61 1.30 -11.17
CA THR A 91 16.08 1.31 -11.06
C THR A 91 16.64 2.72 -10.83
N GLU A 92 16.04 3.75 -11.44
CA GLU A 92 16.41 5.15 -11.18
C GLU A 92 16.17 5.57 -9.72
N LEU A 93 15.04 5.14 -9.15
CA LEU A 93 14.63 5.42 -7.77
C LEU A 93 15.39 4.57 -6.75
N SER A 94 15.75 3.32 -7.10
CA SER A 94 16.51 2.40 -6.25
C SER A 94 17.71 1.81 -6.98
N ARG A 95 18.75 2.63 -7.15
CA ARG A 95 19.93 2.32 -7.98
C ARG A 95 20.74 1.12 -7.50
N TYR A 96 20.63 0.76 -6.22
CA TYR A 96 21.41 -0.33 -5.62
C TYR A 96 20.64 -1.67 -5.61
N SER A 97 19.38 -1.70 -6.06
CA SER A 97 18.58 -2.91 -6.12
C SER A 97 18.98 -3.78 -7.31
N ARG A 98 19.79 -4.81 -7.08
CA ARG A 98 20.14 -5.79 -8.12
C ARG A 98 18.92 -6.50 -8.70
N LEU A 99 17.88 -6.70 -7.89
CA LEU A 99 16.63 -7.34 -8.33
C LEU A 99 15.98 -6.51 -9.47
N TYR A 100 15.90 -5.20 -9.31
CA TYR A 100 15.24 -4.34 -10.30
C TYR A 100 16.02 -4.25 -11.60
N TRP A 101 17.35 -4.20 -11.50
CA TRP A 101 18.24 -4.26 -12.64
C TRP A 101 18.14 -5.59 -13.39
N SER A 102 18.12 -6.72 -12.67
CA SER A 102 17.94 -8.05 -13.25
C SER A 102 16.60 -8.19 -13.98
N ASP A 103 15.51 -7.72 -13.38
CA ASP A 103 14.19 -7.79 -14.01
C ASP A 103 14.12 -6.89 -15.25
N LEU A 104 14.71 -5.68 -15.20
CA LEU A 104 14.83 -4.79 -16.35
C LEU A 104 15.63 -5.46 -17.49
N ALA A 105 16.78 -6.07 -17.18
CA ALA A 105 17.60 -6.78 -18.16
C ALA A 105 16.83 -7.93 -18.82
N SER A 106 16.11 -8.73 -18.01
CA SER A 106 15.28 -9.83 -18.51
C SER A 106 14.18 -9.35 -19.45
N THR A 107 13.45 -8.30 -19.07
CA THR A 107 12.40 -7.74 -19.93
C THR A 107 12.99 -7.15 -21.21
N CYS A 108 14.09 -6.39 -21.12
CA CYS A 108 14.76 -5.84 -22.32
C CYS A 108 15.27 -6.94 -23.27
N GLN A 109 15.78 -8.04 -22.72
CA GLN A 109 16.17 -9.19 -23.53
C GLN A 109 14.98 -9.87 -24.20
N SER A 110 13.83 -9.97 -23.52
CA SER A 110 12.61 -10.57 -24.07
C SER A 110 12.05 -9.81 -25.29
N ILE A 111 12.24 -8.49 -25.34
CA ILE A 111 11.82 -7.64 -26.47
C ILE A 111 12.91 -7.48 -27.54
N GLY A 112 14.09 -8.09 -27.34
CA GLY A 112 15.22 -8.02 -28.25
C GLY A 112 16.00 -6.70 -28.22
N ASP A 113 15.81 -5.87 -27.20
CA ASP A 113 16.60 -4.65 -26.98
C ASP A 113 17.88 -4.99 -26.21
N THR A 114 18.89 -5.45 -26.96
CA THR A 114 20.18 -5.85 -26.40
C THR A 114 20.92 -4.68 -25.76
N GLN A 115 20.78 -3.47 -26.30
CA GLN A 115 21.40 -2.28 -25.73
C GLN A 115 20.83 -1.96 -24.33
N CYS A 116 19.50 -2.06 -24.17
CA CYS A 116 18.89 -1.90 -22.86
C CYS A 116 19.32 -3.00 -21.89
N ALA A 117 19.37 -4.26 -22.35
CA ALA A 117 19.77 -5.39 -21.50
C ALA A 117 21.21 -5.25 -20.98
N ASP A 118 22.14 -4.84 -21.85
CA ASP A 118 23.55 -4.60 -21.51
C ASP A 118 23.70 -3.42 -20.52
N GLN A 119 22.87 -2.39 -20.64
CA GLN A 119 22.87 -1.28 -19.67
C GLN A 119 22.31 -1.66 -18.30
N ALA A 120 21.52 -2.73 -18.23
CA ALA A 120 20.85 -3.18 -17.03
C ALA A 120 21.60 -4.32 -16.29
N THR A 121 22.77 -4.73 -16.79
CA THR A 121 23.64 -5.77 -16.20
C THR A 121 24.90 -5.18 -15.57
#